data_AF-A0A662MDA2-F1
#
_entry.id   AF-A0A662MDA2-F1
#
_cell.length_a   1.000
_cell.length_b   1.000
_cell.length_c   1.000
_cell.angle_alpha   90.00
_cell.angle_beta   90.00
_cell.angle_gamma   90.00
#
_symmetry.space_group_name_H-M   'P 1'
#
loop_
_entity.id
_entity.type
_entity.pdbx_description
1 polymer ?
#
loop_
_entity_poly.entity_id
_entity_poly.type
_entity_poly.pdbx_seq_one_letter_code
_entity_poly.pdbx_strand_id
1 'polypeptide(L)'
;MSELNEIVKQVVEILDGIIEEEGVPRNIKRGANEAKELISSDSENIGTRAASAISILNELIVDPNTPIHVRTQILSAIALLERLTKE
;
A
#
# COMPACT_ATOMS: atom_id res chain seq x y z
N MET A 1 10.82 -18.48 3.30
CA MET A 1 10.08 -17.56 4.19
C MET A 1 8.60 -17.92 4.09
N SER A 2 7.72 -17.40 4.95
CA SER A 2 6.26 -17.58 4.74
C SER A 2 5.82 -16.78 3.52
N GLU A 3 4.91 -17.31 2.70
CA GLU A 3 4.35 -16.62 1.52
C GLU A 3 3.77 -15.24 1.89
N LEU A 4 3.10 -15.14 3.05
CA LEU A 4 2.57 -13.88 3.58
C LEU A 4 3.67 -12.82 3.76
N ASN A 5 4.82 -13.20 4.29
CA ASN A 5 5.93 -12.26 4.53
C ASN A 5 6.54 -11.77 3.21
N GLU A 6 6.54 -12.61 2.18
CA GLU A 6 7.04 -12.22 0.86
C GLU A 6 6.09 -11.23 0.17
N ILE A 7 4.77 -11.40 0.33
CA ILE A 7 3.77 -10.46 -0.16
C ILE A 7 3.88 -9.12 0.59
N VAL A 8 3.97 -9.15 1.93
CA VAL A 8 4.15 -7.94 2.73
C VAL A 8 5.40 -7.18 2.30
N LYS A 9 6.52 -7.87 2.11
CA LYS A 9 7.77 -7.25 1.64
C LYS A 9 7.60 -6.57 0.28
N GLN A 10 6.96 -7.23 -0.68
CA GLN A 10 6.71 -6.65 -2.00
C GLN A 10 5.81 -5.41 -1.93
N VAL A 11 4.76 -5.44 -1.08
CA VAL A 11 3.89 -4.27 -0.86
C VAL A 11 4.69 -3.12 -0.28
N VAL A 12 5.50 -3.37 0.75
CA VAL A 12 6.34 -2.35 1.39
C VAL A 12 7.31 -1.74 0.38
N GLU A 13 7.98 -2.54 -0.45
CA GLU A 13 8.89 -2.06 -1.50
C GLU A 13 8.19 -1.13 -2.51
N ILE A 14 6.96 -1.46 -2.93
CA ILE A 14 6.17 -0.61 -3.82
C ILE A 14 5.82 0.72 -3.14
N LEU A 15 5.37 0.68 -1.89
CA LEU A 15 4.97 1.87 -1.13
C LEU A 15 6.17 2.78 -0.84
N ASP A 16 7.32 2.21 -0.47
CA ASP A 16 8.56 2.96 -0.26
C ASP A 16 9.01 3.66 -1.55
N GLY A 17 8.90 2.99 -2.70
CA GLY A 17 9.15 3.62 -4.01
C GLY A 17 8.30 4.88 -4.23
N ILE A 18 6.99 4.83 -3.92
CA ILE A 18 6.10 6.00 -4.03
C ILE A 18 6.50 7.12 -3.05
N ILE A 19 6.90 6.75 -1.82
CA ILE A 19 7.27 7.71 -0.77
C ILE A 19 8.57 8.45 -1.15
N GLU A 20 9.54 7.76 -1.74
CA GLU A 20 10.83 8.31 -2.11
C GLU A 20 10.80 9.11 -3.42
N GLU A 21 9.87 8.80 -4.33
CA GLU A 21 9.82 9.40 -5.68
C GLU A 21 9.63 10.92 -5.65
N GLU A 22 10.54 11.65 -6.31
CA GLU A 22 10.44 13.10 -6.48
C GLU A 22 9.24 13.47 -7.37
N GLY A 23 8.51 14.53 -6.99
CA GLY A 23 7.32 14.97 -7.73
C GLY A 23 6.01 14.30 -7.31
N VAL A 24 6.04 13.24 -6.49
CA VAL A 24 4.82 12.70 -5.88
C VAL A 24 4.30 13.67 -4.80
N PRO A 25 3.02 14.10 -4.84
CA PRO A 25 2.48 15.04 -3.86
C PRO A 25 2.51 14.53 -2.42
N ARG A 26 2.68 15.45 -1.46
CA ARG A 26 2.88 15.12 -0.04
C ARG A 26 1.71 14.35 0.59
N ASN A 27 0.48 14.63 0.19
CA ASN A 27 -0.72 13.89 0.62
C ASN A 27 -0.66 12.42 0.19
N ILE A 28 -0.18 12.14 -1.03
CA ILE A 28 -0.06 10.78 -1.56
C ILE A 28 1.05 10.02 -0.82
N LYS A 29 2.22 10.65 -0.62
CA LYS A 29 3.30 10.08 0.20
C LYS A 29 2.84 9.76 1.62
N ARG A 30 2.05 10.65 2.23
CA ARG A 30 1.50 10.44 3.58
C ARG A 30 0.58 9.22 3.62
N GLY A 31 -0.37 9.10 2.69
CA GLY A 31 -1.27 7.95 2.65
C GLY A 31 -0.55 6.64 2.32
N ALA A 32 0.45 6.66 1.43
CA ALA A 32 1.28 5.49 1.15
C ALA A 32 2.05 5.04 2.40
N ASN A 33 2.60 5.99 3.18
CA ASN A 33 3.27 5.67 4.44
C ASN A 33 2.29 5.13 5.50
N GLU A 34 1.08 5.67 5.59
CA GLU A 34 0.05 5.19 6.50
C GLU A 34 -0.35 3.73 6.18
N ALA A 35 -0.55 3.41 4.90
CA ALA A 35 -0.79 2.03 4.45
C ALA A 35 0.40 1.10 4.76
N LYS A 36 1.64 1.59 4.62
CA LYS A 36 2.86 0.86 4.93
C LYS A 36 2.96 0.53 6.43
N GLU A 37 2.66 1.49 7.29
CA GLU A 37 2.68 1.30 8.75
C GLU A 37 1.64 0.27 9.18
N LEU A 38 0.44 0.28 8.60
CA LEU A 38 -0.58 -0.72 8.87
C LEU A 38 -0.12 -2.13 8.48
N ILE A 39 0.42 -2.32 7.27
CA ILE A 39 0.83 -3.65 6.84
C ILE A 39 2.10 -4.16 7.54
N SER A 40 2.88 -3.26 8.14
CA SER A 40 4.09 -3.59 8.89
C SER A 40 3.85 -3.76 10.40
N SER A 41 2.67 -3.45 10.92
CA SER A 41 2.37 -3.57 12.36
C SER A 41 2.09 -5.02 12.79
N ASP A 42 2.39 -5.36 14.04
CA ASP A 42 2.03 -6.66 14.63
C ASP A 42 0.75 -6.60 15.50
N SER A 43 -0.02 -5.51 15.41
CA SER A 43 -1.14 -5.25 16.34
C SER A 43 -2.40 -6.08 16.06
N GLU A 44 -2.63 -6.46 14.81
CA GLU A 44 -3.86 -7.12 14.34
C GLU A 44 -3.54 -8.24 13.36
N ASN A 45 -4.55 -9.06 13.05
CA ASN A 45 -4.45 -10.06 11.99
C ASN A 45 -4.12 -9.39 10.64
N ILE A 46 -3.25 -10.03 9.86
CA ILE A 46 -2.77 -9.55 8.57
C ILE A 46 -3.90 -9.18 7.59
N GLY A 47 -5.01 -9.94 7.57
CA GLY A 47 -6.14 -9.68 6.68
C GLY A 47 -6.87 -8.37 7.01
N THR A 48 -7.05 -8.07 8.30
CA THR A 48 -7.65 -6.80 8.75
C THR A 48 -6.74 -5.62 8.40
N ARG A 49 -5.43 -5.76 8.64
CA ARG A 49 -4.44 -4.73 8.30
C ARG A 49 -4.38 -4.48 6.79
N ALA A 50 -4.44 -5.55 5.98
CA ALA A 50 -4.48 -5.46 4.54
C ALA A 50 -5.76 -4.77 4.04
N ALA A 51 -6.93 -5.08 4.60
CA ALA A 51 -8.18 -4.41 4.26
C ALA A 51 -8.14 -2.90 4.57
N SER A 52 -7.62 -2.52 5.74
CA SER A 52 -7.43 -1.12 6.12
C SER A 52 -6.46 -0.40 5.18
N ALA A 53 -5.33 -1.03 4.83
CA ALA A 53 -4.38 -0.48 3.87
C ALA A 53 -5.01 -0.30 2.48
N ILE A 54 -5.77 -1.28 1.98
CA ILE A 54 -6.52 -1.17 0.71
C ILE A 54 -7.48 0.02 0.72
N SER A 55 -8.18 0.26 1.83
CA SER A 55 -9.09 1.40 1.95
C SER A 55 -8.36 2.73 1.73
N ILE A 56 -7.22 2.93 2.40
CA ILE A 56 -6.38 4.13 2.25
C ILE A 56 -5.90 4.26 0.80
N LEU A 57 -5.39 3.18 0.22
CA LEU A 57 -4.86 3.19 -1.14
C LEU A 57 -5.92 3.52 -2.19
N ASN A 58 -7.17 3.08 -2.01
CA ASN A 58 -8.28 3.43 -2.88
C ASN A 58 -8.60 4.94 -2.85
N GLU A 59 -8.50 5.59 -1.69
CA GLU A 59 -8.66 7.04 -1.59
C GLU A 59 -7.56 7.78 -2.37
N LEU A 60 -6.33 7.27 -2.34
CA LEU A 60 -5.23 7.84 -3.12
C LEU A 60 -5.43 7.71 -4.63
N ILE A 61 -6.02 6.60 -5.10
CA ILE A 61 -6.30 6.41 -6.53
C ILE A 61 -7.29 7.46 -7.03
N VAL A 62 -8.30 7.85 -6.23
CA VAL A 62 -9.32 8.80 -6.67
C VAL A 62 -8.89 10.26 -6.53
N ASP A 63 -7.82 10.55 -5.78
CA ASP A 63 -7.29 11.92 -5.63
C ASP A 63 -6.85 12.48 -7.00
N PRO A 64 -7.36 13.66 -7.40
CA PRO A 64 -7.09 14.24 -8.72
C PRO A 64 -5.62 14.61 -8.93
N ASN A 65 -4.83 14.76 -7.86
CA ASN A 65 -3.41 15.09 -7.93
C ASN A 65 -2.52 13.85 -8.03
N THR A 66 -3.07 12.63 -7.91
CA THR A 66 -2.27 11.40 -7.99
C THR A 66 -1.79 11.17 -9.41
N PRO A 67 -0.47 11.14 -9.65
CA PRO A 67 0.09 10.87 -10.98
C PRO A 67 -0.31 9.49 -11.50
N ILE A 68 -0.41 9.35 -12.83
CA ILE A 68 -0.87 8.11 -13.47
C ILE A 68 0.01 6.92 -13.12
N HIS A 69 1.34 7.08 -13.16
CA HIS A 69 2.27 6.00 -12.80
C HIS A 69 2.12 5.58 -11.34
N VAL A 70 1.89 6.52 -10.42
CA VAL A 70 1.60 6.23 -9.01
C VAL A 70 0.31 5.45 -8.86
N ARG A 71 -0.75 5.78 -9.61
CA ARG A 71 -2.00 4.99 -9.61
C ARG A 71 -1.75 3.53 -10.00
N THR A 72 -0.91 3.28 -11.00
CA THR A 72 -0.53 1.92 -11.41
C THR A 72 0.27 1.18 -10.33
N GLN A 73 1.20 1.86 -9.66
CA GLN A 73 1.93 1.28 -8.52
C GLN A 73 0.97 0.94 -7.38
N ILE A 74 0.05 1.85 -7.03
CA ILE A 74 -0.95 1.62 -5.99
C ILE A 74 -1.86 0.44 -6.33
N LEU A 75 -2.35 0.33 -7.58
CA LEU A 75 -3.14 -0.81 -8.03
C LEU A 75 -2.39 -2.14 -7.89
N SER A 76 -1.08 -2.12 -8.16
CA SER A 76 -0.22 -3.30 -7.99
C SER A 76 -0.10 -3.69 -6.50
N ALA A 77 0.06 -2.71 -5.61
CA ALA A 77 0.06 -2.93 -4.17
C ALA A 77 -1.29 -3.48 -3.67
N ILE A 78 -2.42 -2.94 -4.15
CA ILE A 78 -3.76 -3.43 -3.79
C ILE A 78 -3.94 -4.90 -4.21
N ALA A 79 -3.55 -5.27 -5.43
CA ALA A 79 -3.67 -6.65 -5.90
C ALA A 79 -2.89 -7.65 -5.02
N LEU A 80 -1.73 -7.23 -4.51
CA LEU A 80 -0.96 -8.02 -3.55
C LEU A 80 -1.65 -8.09 -2.17
N LEU A 81 -2.13 -6.96 -1.66
CA LEU A 81 -2.85 -6.89 -0.38
C LEU A 81 -4.14 -7.72 -0.41
N GLU A 82 -4.86 -7.77 -1.53
CA GLU A 82 -6.08 -8.59 -1.66
C GLU A 82 -5.81 -10.08 -1.42
N ARG A 83 -4.61 -10.58 -1.75
CA ARG A 83 -4.24 -11.97 -1.45
C ARG A 83 -4.19 -12.23 0.04
N LEU A 84 -3.76 -11.24 0.83
CA LEU A 84 -3.70 -11.33 2.29
C LEU A 84 -5.08 -11.24 2.95
N THR A 85 -6.08 -10.69 2.26
CA THR A 85 -7.47 -10.61 2.78
C THR A 85 -8.29 -11.89 2.55
N LYS A 86 -7.84 -12.75 1.64
CA LYS A 86 -8.56 -13.96 1.20
C LYS A 86 -8.14 -15.23 1.97
N GLU A 87 -7.18 -15.13 2.88
CA GLU A 87 -6.74 -16.19 3.79
C GLU A 87 -7.29 -15.99 5.20
#